data_AF-A0A0G1CD26-F1
#
_entry.id   AF-A0A0G1CD26-F1
#
_cell.length_a   1.000
_cell.length_b   1.000
_cell.length_c   1.000
_cell.angle_alpha   90.00
_cell.angle_beta   90.00
_cell.angle_gamma   90.00
#
_symmetry.space_group_name_H-M   'P 1'
#
loop_
_entity.id
_entity.type
_entity.pdbx_description
1 polymer ?
#
loop_
_entity_poly.entity_id
_entity_poly.type
_entity_poly.pdbx_seq_one_letter_code
_entity_poly.pdbx_strand_id
1 'polypeptide(L)' 'WEIRGVNTYGCQSILQFPALNTTKYIKSGINVIEFTAQGEGQMPFHCAMGMYTGSFTVLPDKGS' A
#
# COMPACT_ATOMS: atom_id res chain seq x y z
N TRP A 1 -4.59 -6.89 1.83
CA TRP A 1 -4.23 -6.11 3.04
C TRP A 1 -5.43 -5.31 3.50
N GLU A 2 -5.82 -5.43 4.76
CA GLU A 2 -6.91 -4.64 5.35
C GLU A 2 -6.34 -3.39 6.04
N ILE A 3 -6.88 -2.21 5.69
CA ILE A 3 -6.51 -0.94 6.32
C ILE A 3 -7.77 -0.27 6.84
N ARG A 4 -7.72 0.20 8.08
CA ARG A 4 -8.74 1.08 8.64
C ARG A 4 -8.39 2.55 8.38
N GLY A 5 -9.16 3.19 7.49
CA GLY A 5 -9.10 4.63 7.29
C GLY A 5 -9.78 5.37 8.44
N VAL A 6 -9.00 6.12 9.22
CA VAL A 6 -9.51 7.03 10.26
C VAL A 6 -9.06 8.43 9.90
N ASN A 7 -10.00 9.36 9.72
CA ASN A 7 -9.73 10.76 9.36
C ASN A 7 -8.83 10.89 8.11
N THR A 8 -9.07 10.08 7.09
CA THR A 8 -8.30 10.08 5.84
C THR A 8 -8.62 11.30 4.99
N TYR A 9 -8.00 12.43 5.34
CA TYR A 9 -8.15 13.70 4.64
C TYR A 9 -6.88 14.05 3.86
N GLY A 10 -7.05 14.80 2.76
CA GLY A 10 -5.93 15.26 1.95
C GLY A 10 -5.07 14.11 1.41
N CYS A 11 -3.74 14.24 1.51
CA CYS A 11 -2.80 13.28 0.95
C CYS A 11 -2.97 11.84 1.50
N GLN A 12 -3.47 11.70 2.74
CA GLN A 12 -3.66 10.41 3.42
C GLN A 12 -4.78 9.56 2.79
N SER A 13 -5.70 10.19 2.05
CA SER A 13 -6.77 9.48 1.34
C SER A 13 -6.30 8.76 0.07
N ILE A 14 -5.05 8.95 -0.33
CA ILE A 14 -4.47 8.41 -1.55
C ILE A 14 -3.22 7.63 -1.19
N LEU A 15 -3.20 6.35 -1.52
CA LEU A 15 -2.08 5.44 -1.32
C LEU A 15 -1.52 5.03 -2.67
N GLN A 16 -0.24 5.31 -2.90
CA GLN A 16 0.48 5.02 -4.13
C GLN A 16 1.46 3.88 -3.92
N PHE A 17 1.45 2.93 -4.85
CA PHE A 17 2.35 1.78 -4.92
C PHE A 17 3.18 1.89 -6.20
N PRO A 18 4.38 2.49 -6.17
CA PRO A 18 5.23 2.68 -7.35
C PRO A 18 5.57 1.36 -8.03
N ALA A 19 5.90 0.33 -7.24
CA ALA A 19 6.27 -0.99 -7.76
C ALA A 19 5.14 -1.68 -8.55
N LEU A 20 3.89 -1.29 -8.31
CA LEU A 20 2.71 -1.84 -8.99
C LEU A 20 2.06 -0.85 -9.96
N ASN A 21 2.69 0.33 -10.13
CA ASN A 21 2.16 1.47 -10.88
C ASN A 21 0.66 1.73 -10.59
N THR A 22 0.26 1.59 -9.32
CA THR A 22 -1.14 1.58 -8.90
C THR A 22 -1.38 2.59 -7.80
N THR A 23 -2.54 3.26 -7.88
CA THR A 23 -3.03 4.17 -6.85
C THR A 23 -4.34 3.63 -6.26
N LYS A 24 -4.47 3.69 -4.94
CA LYS A 24 -5.66 3.26 -4.20
C LYS A 24 -6.19 4.41 -3.35
N TYR A 25 -7.50 4.60 -3.36
CA TYR A 25 -8.17 5.58 -2.50
C TYR A 25 -8.62 4.91 -1.22
N ILE A 26 -8.30 5.53 -0.08
CA ILE A 26 -8.71 5.07 1.25
C ILE A 26 -9.95 5.86 1.66
N LYS A 27 -11.04 5.13 1.90
CA LYS A 27 -12.28 5.67 2.45
C LYS A 27 -12.29 5.54 3.97
N SER A 28 -13.14 6.30 4.65
CA SER A 28 -13.39 6.09 6.08
C SER A 28 -13.91 4.67 6.33
N GLY A 29 -13.38 4.00 7.35
CA GLY A 29 -13.71 2.61 7.66
C GLY A 29 -12.72 1.59 7.09
N ILE A 30 -13.17 0.37 6.84
CA ILE A 30 -12.31 -0.72 6.38
C ILE A 30 -12.14 -0.67 4.86
N ASN A 31 -10.89 -0.71 4.40
CA ASN A 31 -10.50 -0.78 3.01
C ASN A 31 -9.68 -2.04 2.78
N VAL A 32 -10.14 -2.89 1.88
CA VAL A 32 -9.42 -4.09 1.48
C VAL A 32 -8.64 -3.76 0.21
N ILE A 33 -7.32 -3.85 0.30
CA ILE A 33 -6.42 -3.66 -0.83
C ILE A 33 -5.92 -5.02 -1.29
N GLU A 34 -6.30 -5.39 -2.50
CA GLU A 34 -5.82 -6.58 -3.19
C GLU A 34 -4.73 -6.17 -4.18
N PHE A 35 -3.61 -6.88 -4.11
CA PHE A 35 -2.49 -6.69 -5.02
C PHE A 35 -1.70 -8.00 -5.14
N THR A 36 -1.08 -8.17 -6.31
CA THR A 36 -0.17 -9.29 -6.57
C THR A 36 1.26 -8.75 -6.50
N ALA A 37 2.09 -9.32 -5.64
CA ALA A 37 3.51 -8.99 -5.64
C ALA A 37 4.18 -9.52 -6.92
N GLN A 38 4.92 -8.67 -7.62
CA GLN A 38 5.58 -9.03 -8.89
C GLN A 38 6.96 -9.68 -8.69
N GLY A 39 7.48 -9.69 -7.46
CA GLY A 39 8.78 -10.26 -7.14
C GLY A 39 9.13 -10.09 -5.67
N GLU A 40 10.21 -10.74 -5.27
CA GLU A 40 10.81 -10.61 -3.94
C GLU A 40 11.44 -9.23 -3.75
N GLY A 41 11.51 -8.81 -2.49
CA GLY A 41 12.16 -7.55 -2.12
C GLY A 41 11.20 -6.52 -1.54
N GLN A 42 11.67 -5.29 -1.44
CA GLN A 42 10.94 -4.21 -0.78
C GLN A 42 9.98 -3.53 -1.76
N MET A 43 8.71 -3.48 -1.38
CA MET A 43 7.64 -2.79 -2.06
C MET A 43 7.25 -1.56 -1.25
N PRO A 44 7.82 -0.38 -1.54
CA PRO A 44 7.45 0.85 -0.86
C PRO A 44 6.05 1.30 -1.29
N PHE A 45 5.37 1.98 -0.38
CA PHE A 45 4.13 2.70 -0.63
C PHE A 45 4.19 4.06 0.07
N HIS A 46 3.47 5.04 -0.48
CA HIS A 46 3.42 6.36 0.12
C HIS A 46 2.09 7.06 -0.14
N CYS A 47 1.79 8.07 0.66
CA CYS A 47 0.65 8.97 0.39
C CYS A 47 0.89 9.79 -0.89
N ALA A 48 -0.11 10.42 -1.49
CA ALA A 48 0.05 11.17 -2.75
C ALA A 48 1.16 12.26 -2.75
N MET A 49 1.56 12.76 -1.58
CA MET A 49 2.62 13.78 -1.45
C MET A 49 3.96 13.20 -1.01
N GLY A 50 4.08 11.88 -0.84
CA GLY A 50 5.31 11.24 -0.37
C GLY A 50 5.64 11.47 1.11
N MET A 51 4.77 12.14 1.89
CA MET A 51 5.03 12.50 3.28
C MET A 51 4.89 11.31 4.25
N TYR A 52 3.87 10.48 4.05
CA TYR A 52 3.67 9.25 4.80
C TYR A 52 4.14 8.09 3.95
N THR A 53 5.13 7.35 4.42
CA THR A 53 5.74 6.24 3.69
C THR A 53 5.71 4.97 4.52
N GLY A 54 5.68 3.85 3.84
CA GLY A 54 5.82 2.52 4.42
C GLY A 54 6.32 1.55 3.36
N SER A 55 6.60 0.32 3.75
CA SER A 55 7.02 -0.70 2.80
C SER A 55 6.60 -2.09 3.24
N PHE A 56 6.27 -2.92 2.26
CA PHE A 56 6.16 -4.37 2.42
C PHE A 56 7.48 -5.01 2.03
N THR A 57 7.90 -6.04 2.76
CA THR A 57 9.00 -6.91 2.31
C THR A 57 8.39 -8.21 1.83
N VAL A 58 8.44 -8.43 0.53
CA VAL A 58 8.02 -9.68 -0.10
C VAL A 58 9.15 -10.67 0.07
N LEU A 59 8.89 -11.73 0.82
CA LEU A 59 9.84 -12.81 1.03
C LEU A 59 9.69 -13.87 -0.06
N PRO A 60 10.76 -14.60 -0.39
CA PRO A 60 10.66 -15.82 -1.19
C PRO A 60 9.60 -16.73 -0.59
N ASP A 61 8.85 -17.40 -1.47
CA ASP A 61 8.04 -18.53 -1.04
C ASP A 61 8.99 -19.55 -0.40
N LYS A 62 8.77 -19.82 0.89
CA LYS A 62 9.51 -20.88 1.59
C LYS A 62 8.94 -22.24 1.21
N GLY A 63 8.90 -22.54 -0.07
CA GLY A 63 8.67 -23.89 -0.58
C GLY A 63 9.91 -24.73 -0.28
N SER A 64 9.83 -25.55 0.77
CA SER A 64 10.68 -26.74 0.94
C SER A 64 10.19 -27.89 0.09
#